data_AF-A0AAW7GCY6-F1
#
_entry.id   AF-A0AAW7GCY6-F1
#
_cell.length_a   1.000
_cell.length_b   1.000
_cell.length_c   1.000
_cell.angle_alpha   90.00
_cell.angle_beta   90.00
_cell.angle_gamma   90.00
#
_symmetry.space_group_name_H-M   'P 1'
#
loop_
_entity.id
_entity.type
_entity.pdbx_description
1 polymer ?
#
loop_
_entity_poly.entity_id
_entity_poly.type
_entity_poly.pdbx_seq_one_letter_code
_entity_poly.pdbx_strand_id
1 'polypeptide(L)'
;MSFSAEMIPAACRVSLDNGGTVDYGTLSLSSIRSSSPYLLTPRVIGLHIQCESLRQVAWMVNDEKAETRVRNLIIDSHDDKTSGRHSSDTLFGLGVTSGQKPIGGYLITALAGESAVEGDIASWGYQTGEQERSMWQSAGTALTLISGIMRLTPVDAKNNPVAIRQLTIPLRISAAIASDGLSLQDETELQGEATISLIYL
;
A
#
# COMPACT_ATOMS: atom_id res chain seq x y z
N MET A 1 -40.55 11.99 -33.58
CA MET A 1 -39.64 10.93 -33.09
C MET A 1 -38.81 11.56 -31.99
N SER A 2 -38.87 11.04 -30.77
CA SER A 2 -38.02 11.49 -29.67
C SER A 2 -37.10 10.35 -29.25
N PHE A 3 -35.85 10.69 -29.01
CA PHE A 3 -34.85 9.76 -28.49
C PHE A 3 -34.38 10.27 -27.13
N SER A 4 -34.27 9.34 -26.18
CA SER A 4 -33.66 9.57 -24.87
C SER A 4 -32.69 8.43 -24.59
N ALA A 5 -31.51 8.75 -24.08
CA ALA A 5 -30.54 7.79 -23.59
C ALA A 5 -29.94 8.32 -22.28
N GLU A 6 -29.66 7.41 -21.35
CA GLU A 6 -28.90 7.66 -20.14
C GLU A 6 -27.49 7.12 -20.35
N MET A 7 -26.48 7.96 -20.15
CA MET A 7 -25.07 7.58 -20.26
C MET A 7 -24.46 7.53 -18.87
N ILE A 8 -24.18 6.32 -18.39
CA ILE A 8 -23.51 6.10 -17.10
C ILE A 8 -22.00 6.15 -17.34
N PRO A 9 -21.22 6.86 -16.52
CA PRO A 9 -19.77 6.90 -16.67
C PRO A 9 -19.17 5.49 -16.55
N ALA A 10 -18.45 5.04 -17.57
CA ALA A 10 -17.70 3.78 -17.61
C ALA A 10 -16.84 3.59 -16.34
N ALA A 11 -17.11 2.57 -15.53
CA ALA A 11 -16.48 2.43 -14.22
C ALA A 11 -15.12 1.70 -14.31
N CYS A 12 -14.25 1.99 -13.35
CA CYS A 12 -13.07 1.19 -13.08
C CYS A 12 -13.33 0.25 -11.89
N ARG A 13 -12.80 -0.97 -11.98
CA ARG A 13 -12.81 -1.97 -10.91
C ARG A 13 -11.41 -2.12 -10.35
N VAL A 14 -11.33 -2.25 -9.03
CA VAL A 14 -10.09 -2.51 -8.30
C VAL A 14 -10.14 -3.95 -7.78
N SER A 15 -9.05 -4.68 -7.93
CA SER A 15 -8.88 -6.01 -7.35
C SER A 15 -7.45 -6.23 -6.90
N LEU A 16 -7.28 -7.05 -5.87
CA LEU A 16 -6.00 -7.47 -5.35
C LEU A 16 -5.84 -8.98 -5.56
N ASP A 17 -4.62 -9.44 -5.79
CA ASP A 17 -4.28 -10.86 -5.72
C ASP A 17 -4.79 -11.46 -4.41
N ASN A 18 -5.34 -12.66 -4.47
CA ASN A 18 -5.92 -13.38 -3.32
C ASN A 18 -6.95 -12.55 -2.52
N GLY A 19 -7.64 -11.59 -3.16
CA GLY A 19 -8.57 -10.70 -2.48
C GLY A 19 -7.92 -9.73 -1.49
N GLY A 20 -6.60 -9.56 -1.56
CA GLY A 20 -5.83 -8.70 -0.65
C GLY A 20 -5.31 -9.41 0.60
N THR A 21 -5.56 -10.72 0.77
CA THR A 21 -5.07 -11.47 1.92
C THR A 21 -3.57 -11.74 1.80
N VAL A 22 -2.82 -11.36 2.85
CA VAL A 22 -1.38 -11.62 2.98
C VAL A 22 -1.17 -12.52 4.19
N ASP A 23 -1.03 -13.83 3.94
CA ASP A 23 -0.89 -14.83 4.99
C ASP A 23 0.59 -15.14 5.29
N TYR A 24 0.95 -15.05 6.56
CA TYR A 24 2.28 -15.41 7.06
C TYR A 24 2.32 -16.82 7.66
N GLY A 25 1.18 -17.51 7.72
CA GLY A 25 1.02 -18.83 8.33
C GLY A 25 1.29 -18.80 9.83
N THR A 26 1.66 -19.96 10.36
CA THR A 26 2.00 -20.10 11.78
C THR A 26 3.42 -19.63 12.06
N LEU A 27 3.56 -18.64 12.93
CA LEU A 27 4.85 -18.15 13.41
C LEU A 27 5.17 -18.73 14.79
N SER A 28 6.40 -19.21 14.98
CA SER A 28 6.82 -19.70 16.29
C SER A 28 7.22 -18.54 17.20
N LEU A 29 6.58 -18.40 18.36
CA LEU A 29 6.97 -17.40 19.37
C LEU A 29 8.42 -17.60 19.87
N SER A 30 8.97 -18.81 19.77
CA SER A 30 10.34 -19.10 20.17
C SER A 30 11.39 -18.39 19.29
N SER A 31 11.08 -18.12 18.02
CA SER A 31 11.96 -17.38 17.09
C SER A 31 11.80 -15.86 17.20
N ILE A 32 10.81 -15.36 17.94
CA ILE A 32 10.47 -13.93 18.07
C ILE A 32 11.11 -13.31 19.33
N ARG A 33 11.91 -14.07 20.08
CA ARG A 33 12.61 -13.58 21.28
C ARG A 33 13.89 -12.84 20.92
N SER A 34 13.82 -11.52 20.77
CA SER A 34 15.04 -10.72 20.69
C SER A 34 14.82 -9.30 21.22
N SER A 35 15.91 -8.62 21.62
CA SER A 35 15.90 -7.20 21.98
C SER A 35 15.61 -6.27 20.78
N SER A 36 15.42 -6.83 19.58
CA SER A 36 15.13 -6.13 18.33
C SER A 36 13.81 -6.62 17.69
N PRO A 37 13.18 -5.81 16.83
CA PRO A 37 12.03 -6.26 16.04
C PRO A 37 12.31 -7.55 15.27
N TYR A 38 11.32 -8.42 15.16
CA TYR A 38 11.37 -9.62 14.33
C TYR A 38 10.81 -9.30 12.94
N LEU A 39 11.67 -9.34 11.92
CA LEU A 39 11.29 -9.08 10.53
C LEU A 39 10.65 -10.31 9.91
N LEU A 40 9.49 -10.13 9.28
CA LEU A 40 8.81 -11.16 8.51
C LEU A 40 9.34 -11.16 7.07
N THR A 41 9.36 -12.34 6.44
CA THR A 41 9.72 -12.46 5.02
C THR A 41 8.76 -11.64 4.16
N PRO A 42 9.23 -10.66 3.36
CA PRO A 42 8.35 -9.83 2.55
C PRO A 42 7.45 -10.64 1.63
N ARG A 43 6.21 -10.18 1.44
CA ARG A 43 5.24 -10.75 0.50
C ARG A 43 4.95 -9.75 -0.61
N VAL A 44 4.60 -10.24 -1.80
CA VAL A 44 4.21 -9.39 -2.92
C VAL A 44 2.83 -9.81 -3.40
N ILE A 45 1.93 -8.85 -3.56
CA ILE A 45 0.60 -9.02 -4.15
C ILE A 45 0.39 -8.00 -5.26
N GLY A 46 -0.33 -8.36 -6.32
CA GLY A 46 -0.71 -7.45 -7.39
C GLY A 46 -1.93 -6.60 -7.04
N LEU A 47 -1.85 -5.29 -7.28
CA LEU A 47 -3.01 -4.41 -7.43
C LEU A 47 -3.37 -4.30 -8.91
N HIS A 48 -4.62 -4.58 -9.24
CA HIS A 48 -5.16 -4.48 -10.60
C HIS A 48 -6.29 -3.47 -10.66
N ILE A 49 -6.20 -2.57 -11.64
CA ILE A 49 -7.23 -1.58 -11.95
C ILE A 49 -7.66 -1.79 -13.40
N GLN A 50 -8.96 -2.02 -13.61
CA GLN A 50 -9.54 -2.29 -14.93
C GLN A 50 -10.73 -1.36 -15.19
N CYS A 51 -10.63 -0.54 -16.22
CA CYS A 51 -11.64 0.44 -16.62
C CYS A 51 -12.32 0.04 -17.94
N GLU A 52 -13.64 0.25 -18.01
CA GLU A 52 -14.43 -0.03 -19.22
C GLU A 52 -14.07 0.91 -20.40
N SER A 53 -13.51 2.09 -20.10
CA SER A 53 -12.95 3.05 -21.07
C SER A 53 -11.64 3.66 -20.54
N LEU A 54 -10.90 4.34 -21.41
CA LEU A 54 -9.74 5.13 -21.00
C LEU A 54 -10.15 6.19 -19.96
N ARG A 55 -9.49 6.20 -18.80
CA ARG A 55 -9.74 7.11 -17.67
C ARG A 55 -8.44 7.52 -17.01
N GLN A 56 -8.29 8.80 -16.68
CA GLN A 56 -7.25 9.21 -15.74
C GLN A 56 -7.70 8.84 -14.33
N VAL A 57 -6.89 8.06 -13.65
CA VAL A 57 -7.16 7.62 -12.28
C VAL A 57 -5.91 7.74 -11.44
N ALA A 58 -6.10 8.09 -10.17
CA ALA A 58 -5.12 7.90 -9.13
C ALA A 58 -5.62 6.86 -8.14
N TRP A 59 -4.72 6.33 -7.33
CA TRP A 59 -5.08 5.47 -6.22
C TRP A 59 -4.25 5.80 -4.99
N MET A 60 -4.77 5.42 -3.83
CA MET A 60 -4.12 5.61 -2.54
C MET A 60 -4.48 4.48 -1.59
N VAL A 61 -3.77 4.42 -0.47
CA VAL A 61 -4.02 3.48 0.62
C VAL A 61 -4.43 4.23 1.89
N ASN A 62 -5.33 3.64 2.67
CA ASN A 62 -5.66 4.08 4.01
C ASN A 62 -5.51 2.91 4.99
N ASP A 63 -4.87 3.14 6.12
CA ASP A 63 -4.75 2.17 7.21
C ASP A 63 -6.00 2.23 8.09
N GLU A 64 -6.69 1.09 8.21
CA GLU A 64 -7.88 0.96 9.05
C GLU A 64 -7.54 0.52 10.48
N LYS A 65 -6.25 0.28 10.78
CA LYS A 65 -5.72 -0.12 12.09
C LYS A 65 -4.66 0.84 12.60
N ALA A 66 -4.74 2.10 12.20
CA ALA A 66 -3.73 3.12 12.50
C ALA A 66 -3.44 3.30 14.00
N GLU A 67 -4.43 3.05 14.85
CA GLU A 67 -4.33 3.08 16.31
C GLU A 67 -3.45 1.97 16.89
N THR A 68 -3.21 0.90 16.13
CA THR A 68 -2.42 -0.27 16.55
C THR A 68 -0.94 -0.18 16.15
N ARG A 69 -0.50 0.95 15.57
CA ARG A 69 0.88 1.15 15.12
C ARG A 69 1.85 1.18 16.30
N VAL A 70 2.93 0.43 16.18
CA VAL A 70 4.09 0.57 17.07
C VAL A 70 4.91 1.79 16.66
N ARG A 71 4.95 2.81 17.52
CA ARG A 71 5.78 4.00 17.28
C ARG A 71 7.26 3.64 17.26
N ASN A 72 8.02 4.27 16.37
CA ASN A 72 9.47 4.08 16.19
C ASN A 72 9.88 2.65 15.79
N LEU A 73 8.96 1.83 15.28
CA LEU A 73 9.30 0.53 14.70
C LEU A 73 10.08 0.74 13.39
N ILE A 74 11.29 0.19 13.32
CA ILE A 74 12.11 0.23 12.12
C ILE A 74 11.90 -1.08 11.37
N ILE A 75 11.40 -0.96 10.14
CA ILE A 75 11.30 -2.05 9.18
C ILE A 75 12.23 -1.71 8.02
N ASP A 76 13.10 -2.64 7.66
CA ASP A 76 13.91 -2.49 6.46
C ASP A 76 12.99 -2.64 5.23
N SER A 77 12.84 -1.57 4.45
CA SER A 77 12.02 -1.58 3.23
C SER A 77 12.68 -2.31 2.06
N HIS A 78 13.95 -2.74 2.19
CA HIS A 78 14.75 -3.36 1.12
C HIS A 78 14.92 -2.49 -0.15
N ASP A 79 14.60 -1.19 -0.07
CA ASP A 79 14.74 -0.25 -1.21
C ASP A 79 15.87 0.76 -0.98
N ASP A 80 16.81 0.76 -1.91
CA ASP A 80 18.20 1.24 -1.79
C ASP A 80 18.39 2.77 -1.74
N LYS A 81 17.36 3.56 -1.40
CA LYS A 81 17.46 5.05 -1.35
C LYS A 81 16.78 5.74 -0.17
N THR A 82 15.95 5.04 0.61
CA THR A 82 15.41 5.57 1.86
C THR A 82 15.98 4.77 3.01
N SER A 83 17.17 5.16 3.45
CA SER A 83 17.86 4.57 4.59
C SER A 83 17.00 4.61 5.85
N GLY A 84 16.30 3.50 6.13
CA GLY A 84 15.98 2.98 7.46
C GLY A 84 15.20 3.87 8.44
N ARG A 85 14.63 5.00 8.00
CA ARG A 85 13.89 5.93 8.87
C ARG A 85 12.52 6.24 8.29
N HIS A 86 11.64 5.25 8.37
CA HIS A 86 10.23 5.41 8.08
C HIS A 86 9.58 6.27 9.16
N SER A 87 8.90 7.37 8.78
CA SER A 87 8.09 8.13 9.72
C SER A 87 6.91 7.28 10.18
N SER A 88 6.31 7.62 11.33
CA SER A 88 5.08 6.99 11.84
C SER A 88 3.94 6.93 10.81
N ASP A 89 4.02 7.75 9.76
CA ASP A 89 2.95 7.96 8.80
C ASP A 89 2.99 6.93 7.64
N THR A 90 4.14 6.28 7.45
CA THR A 90 4.32 5.16 6.49
C THR A 90 4.09 3.78 7.11
N LEU A 91 4.06 3.70 8.43
CA LEU A 91 3.87 2.43 9.14
C LEU A 91 2.39 2.15 9.31
N PHE A 92 1.95 0.98 8.88
CA PHE A 92 0.59 0.49 9.06
C PHE A 92 0.50 -0.39 10.31
N GLY A 93 -0.64 -0.37 11.00
CA GLY A 93 -0.82 -1.11 12.25
C GLY A 93 -1.07 -2.60 12.02
N LEU A 94 -0.46 -3.46 12.85
CA LEU A 94 -0.56 -4.93 12.72
C LEU A 94 -1.41 -5.57 13.83
N GLY A 95 -2.27 -4.78 14.46
CA GLY A 95 -3.15 -5.23 15.53
C GLY A 95 -2.54 -5.14 16.92
N VAL A 96 -3.30 -5.62 17.90
CA VAL A 96 -2.95 -5.63 19.32
C VAL A 96 -3.09 -7.02 19.91
N THR A 97 -2.31 -7.30 20.94
CA THR A 97 -2.49 -8.48 21.80
C THR A 97 -3.84 -8.43 22.55
N SER A 98 -4.22 -9.56 23.17
CA SER A 98 -5.36 -9.64 24.10
C SER A 98 -5.32 -8.55 25.19
N GLY A 99 -4.11 -8.19 25.65
CA GLY A 99 -3.84 -7.12 26.61
C GLY A 99 -3.84 -5.70 26.01
N GLN A 100 -4.34 -5.50 24.79
CA GLN A 100 -4.39 -4.20 24.09
C GLN A 100 -3.02 -3.57 23.81
N LYS A 101 -1.96 -4.38 23.77
CA LYS A 101 -0.61 -3.91 23.40
C LYS A 101 -0.38 -4.03 21.89
N PRO A 102 0.05 -2.96 21.19
CA PRO A 102 0.47 -3.01 19.79
C PRO A 102 1.49 -4.12 19.51
N ILE A 103 1.22 -4.95 18.50
CA ILE A 103 2.07 -6.11 18.16
C ILE A 103 3.26 -5.67 17.30
N GLY A 104 3.02 -4.80 16.32
CA GLY A 104 3.99 -4.50 15.28
C GLY A 104 3.45 -3.53 14.24
N GLY A 105 3.98 -3.64 13.03
CA GLY A 105 3.53 -2.85 11.90
C GLY A 105 4.01 -3.41 10.58
N TYR A 106 3.52 -2.82 9.50
CA TYR A 106 3.93 -3.18 8.15
C TYR A 106 4.05 -1.96 7.25
N LEU A 107 4.79 -2.10 6.16
CA LEU A 107 4.93 -1.13 5.09
C LEU A 107 4.28 -1.70 3.84
N ILE A 108 3.64 -0.84 3.05
CA ILE A 108 3.23 -1.16 1.69
C ILE A 108 4.13 -0.35 0.75
N THR A 109 4.90 -1.02 -0.10
CA THR A 109 5.70 -0.40 -1.14
C THR A 109 5.12 -0.74 -2.51
N ALA A 110 4.78 0.27 -3.30
CA ALA A 110 4.40 0.09 -4.69
C ALA A 110 5.65 -0.05 -5.57
N LEU A 111 5.78 -1.17 -6.29
CA LEU A 111 6.91 -1.47 -7.17
C LEU A 111 6.64 -0.90 -8.57
N ALA A 112 6.64 0.42 -8.68
CA ALA A 112 6.34 1.15 -9.91
C ALA A 112 7.20 0.72 -11.11
N GLY A 113 8.48 0.39 -10.89
CA GLY A 113 9.39 -0.09 -11.94
C GLY A 113 9.07 -1.50 -12.47
N GLU A 114 8.22 -2.25 -11.76
CA GLU A 114 7.74 -3.58 -12.13
C GLU A 114 6.25 -3.57 -12.55
N SER A 115 5.66 -2.37 -12.64
CA SER A 115 4.27 -2.22 -13.03
C SER A 115 4.06 -2.34 -14.55
N ALA A 116 2.83 -2.63 -14.93
CA ALA A 116 2.38 -2.64 -16.32
C ALA A 116 1.11 -1.79 -16.47
N VAL A 117 1.12 -0.87 -17.42
CA VAL A 117 -0.02 -0.03 -17.83
C VAL A 117 -0.26 -0.27 -19.31
N GLU A 118 -1.46 -0.72 -19.67
CA GLU A 118 -1.76 -1.21 -21.03
C GLU A 118 -0.79 -2.31 -21.54
N GLY A 119 -0.09 -3.00 -20.63
CA GLY A 119 0.91 -4.01 -20.96
C GLY A 119 2.35 -3.49 -21.08
N ASP A 120 2.57 -2.18 -20.97
CA ASP A 120 3.89 -1.54 -21.05
C ASP A 120 4.37 -1.02 -19.68
N ILE A 121 5.69 -0.86 -19.53
CA ILE A 121 6.28 -0.18 -18.37
C ILE A 121 5.89 1.30 -18.41
N ALA A 122 5.37 1.82 -17.29
CA ALA A 122 4.94 3.20 -17.17
C ALA A 122 5.88 4.04 -16.29
N SER A 123 5.89 5.35 -16.57
CA SER A 123 6.38 6.35 -15.61
C SER A 123 5.27 6.67 -14.61
N TRP A 124 5.65 7.02 -13.39
CA TRP A 124 4.71 7.25 -12.30
C TRP A 124 4.86 8.65 -11.72
N GLY A 125 3.71 9.21 -11.35
CA GLY A 125 3.60 10.44 -10.59
C GLY A 125 3.06 10.15 -9.20
N TYR A 126 3.48 10.94 -8.22
CA TYR A 126 2.85 10.96 -6.91
C TYR A 126 2.50 12.38 -6.44
N GLN A 127 1.54 12.46 -5.52
CA GLN A 127 1.22 13.66 -4.75
C GLN A 127 1.11 13.26 -3.28
N THR A 128 1.49 14.18 -2.38
CA THR A 128 1.28 14.05 -0.93
C THR A 128 0.50 15.24 -0.39
N GLY A 129 -0.54 14.97 0.41
CA GLY A 129 -1.32 15.99 1.11
C GLY A 129 -2.76 16.11 0.61
N GLU A 130 -3.57 16.88 1.34
CA GLU A 130 -5.01 17.03 1.05
C GLU A 130 -5.30 17.93 -0.15
N GLN A 131 -4.36 18.77 -0.58
CA GLN A 131 -4.61 19.73 -1.65
C GLN A 131 -4.39 19.13 -3.04
N GLU A 132 -5.49 18.92 -3.76
CA GLU A 132 -5.55 18.52 -5.19
C GLU A 132 -4.86 19.50 -6.16
N ARG A 133 -4.28 20.59 -5.66
CA ARG A 133 -3.72 21.71 -6.45
C ARG A 133 -2.21 21.63 -6.72
N SER A 134 -1.52 20.62 -6.21
CA SER A 134 -0.09 20.43 -6.49
C SER A 134 0.13 19.74 -7.83
N MET A 135 1.19 20.07 -8.58
CA MET A 135 1.57 19.29 -9.76
C MET A 135 2.04 17.90 -9.32
N TRP A 136 1.78 16.87 -10.13
CA TRP A 136 2.31 15.53 -9.88
C TRP A 136 3.84 15.54 -9.92
N GLN A 137 4.45 14.94 -8.90
CA GLN A 137 5.90 14.81 -8.79
C GLN A 137 6.33 13.49 -9.41
N SER A 138 7.48 13.46 -10.09
CA SER A 138 8.03 12.21 -10.63
C SER A 138 8.32 11.23 -9.48
N ALA A 139 7.78 10.03 -9.61
CA ALA A 139 8.00 8.93 -8.69
C ALA A 139 9.28 8.15 -9.06
N GLY A 140 9.86 7.46 -8.06
CA GLY A 140 10.91 6.47 -8.30
C GLY A 140 10.36 5.14 -8.82
N THR A 141 11.20 4.11 -8.86
CA THR A 141 10.80 2.74 -9.25
C THR A 141 10.18 1.95 -8.10
N ALA A 142 10.32 2.41 -6.86
CA ALA A 142 9.69 1.83 -5.68
C ALA A 142 9.29 2.98 -4.73
N LEU A 143 8.08 2.94 -4.21
CA LEU A 143 7.54 3.98 -3.32
C LEU A 143 6.83 3.36 -2.13
N THR A 144 7.36 3.58 -0.92
CA THR A 144 6.64 3.29 0.31
C THR A 144 5.47 4.24 0.46
N LEU A 145 4.27 3.69 0.56
CA LEU A 145 3.03 4.44 0.59
C LEU A 145 2.80 5.10 1.95
N ILE A 146 2.18 6.28 1.92
CA ILE A 146 1.78 7.01 3.12
C ILE A 146 0.26 6.96 3.24
N SER A 147 -0.23 6.40 4.35
CA SER A 147 -1.66 6.23 4.61
C SER A 147 -2.41 7.56 4.51
N GLY A 148 -3.50 7.58 3.75
CA GLY A 148 -4.47 8.67 3.73
C GLY A 148 -4.03 9.95 3.03
N ILE A 149 -2.77 10.08 2.59
CA ILE A 149 -2.27 11.34 1.99
C ILE A 149 -1.51 11.17 0.68
N MET A 150 -1.01 9.97 0.37
CA MET A 150 -0.21 9.74 -0.83
C MET A 150 -1.07 9.15 -1.94
N ARG A 151 -1.09 9.82 -3.10
CA ARG A 151 -1.76 9.36 -4.31
C ARG A 151 -0.73 9.00 -5.36
N LEU A 152 -0.97 7.95 -6.13
CA LEU A 152 -0.14 7.52 -7.26
C LEU A 152 -0.97 7.44 -8.53
N THR A 153 -0.37 7.81 -9.66
CA THR A 153 -0.97 7.69 -10.99
C THR A 153 0.11 7.46 -12.04
N PRO A 154 -0.15 6.71 -13.12
CA PRO A 154 0.76 6.71 -14.26
C PRO A 154 0.76 8.08 -14.94
N VAL A 155 1.92 8.51 -15.44
CA VAL A 155 2.11 9.84 -16.03
C VAL A 155 2.87 9.83 -17.35
N ASP A 156 2.71 10.90 -18.13
CA ASP A 156 3.51 11.20 -19.32
C ASP A 156 4.88 11.82 -18.96
N ALA A 157 5.69 12.13 -19.96
CA ALA A 157 7.01 12.74 -19.79
C ALA A 157 6.99 14.16 -19.16
N LYS A 158 5.81 14.79 -19.04
CA LYS A 158 5.59 16.09 -18.40
C LYS A 158 4.93 15.95 -17.02
N ASN A 159 4.86 14.73 -16.49
CA ASN A 159 4.15 14.38 -15.25
C ASN A 159 2.64 14.67 -15.27
N ASN A 160 1.99 14.65 -16.43
CA ASN A 160 0.53 14.69 -16.47
C ASN A 160 -0.03 13.27 -16.35
N PRO A 161 -1.11 13.04 -15.57
CA PRO A 161 -1.77 11.74 -15.52
C PRO A 161 -2.13 11.25 -16.91
N VAL A 162 -1.95 9.95 -17.17
CA VAL A 162 -2.38 9.33 -18.44
C VAL A 162 -3.68 8.56 -18.25
N ALA A 163 -4.49 8.55 -19.30
CA ALA A 163 -5.72 7.76 -19.30
C ALA A 163 -5.40 6.28 -19.55
N ILE A 164 -5.99 5.40 -18.75
CA ILE A 164 -5.75 3.96 -18.78
C ILE A 164 -7.06 3.16 -18.85
N ARG A 165 -6.97 1.93 -19.35
CA ARG A 165 -7.95 0.84 -19.24
C ARG A 165 -7.46 -0.24 -18.29
N GLN A 166 -6.15 -0.52 -18.25
CA GLN A 166 -5.57 -1.60 -17.48
C GLN A 166 -4.28 -1.15 -16.81
N LEU A 167 -4.20 -1.41 -15.51
CA LEU A 167 -3.01 -1.17 -14.70
C LEU A 167 -2.81 -2.37 -13.77
N THR A 168 -1.60 -2.88 -13.71
CA THR A 168 -1.14 -3.81 -12.69
C THR A 168 0.11 -3.24 -12.03
N ILE A 169 0.11 -3.16 -10.70
CA ILE A 169 1.29 -2.76 -9.92
C ILE A 169 1.51 -3.74 -8.76
N PRO A 170 2.71 -4.35 -8.67
CA PRO A 170 3.05 -5.16 -7.50
C PRO A 170 3.19 -4.30 -6.25
N LEU A 171 2.63 -4.77 -5.14
CA LEU A 171 2.73 -4.19 -3.81
C LEU A 171 3.55 -5.13 -2.93
N ARG A 172 4.72 -4.67 -2.47
CA ARG A 172 5.54 -5.37 -1.49
C ARG A 172 5.07 -5.02 -0.09
N ILE A 173 4.81 -6.04 0.70
CA ILE A 173 4.42 -5.95 2.10
C ILE A 173 5.60 -6.39 2.95
N SER A 174 6.19 -5.44 3.67
CA SER A 174 7.28 -5.69 4.61
C SER A 174 6.76 -5.49 6.02
N ALA A 175 6.73 -6.54 6.84
CA ALA A 175 6.13 -6.50 8.16
C ALA A 175 7.14 -6.86 9.26
N ALA A 176 6.94 -6.33 10.46
CA ALA A 176 7.74 -6.66 11.62
C ALA A 176 6.90 -6.73 12.89
N ILE A 177 7.28 -7.65 13.76
CA ILE A 177 6.75 -7.76 15.13
C ILE A 177 7.70 -6.98 16.06
N ALA A 178 7.16 -6.11 16.89
CA ALA A 178 7.97 -5.34 17.84
C ALA A 178 8.59 -6.27 18.90
N SER A 179 9.79 -5.91 19.39
CA SER A 179 10.52 -6.72 20.38
C SER A 179 9.77 -6.90 21.69
N ASP A 180 8.91 -5.96 22.05
CA ASP A 180 8.04 -6.02 23.21
C ASP A 180 6.58 -6.28 22.84
N GLY A 181 6.26 -6.48 21.55
CA GLY A 181 4.90 -6.57 21.04
C GLY A 181 4.13 -7.82 21.46
N LEU A 182 4.82 -8.85 21.96
CA LEU A 182 4.23 -10.12 22.35
C LEU A 182 4.66 -10.55 23.76
N SER A 183 3.71 -11.07 24.55
CA SER A 183 4.01 -11.82 25.76
C SER A 183 4.10 -13.32 25.44
N LEU A 184 4.91 -14.07 26.18
CA LEU A 184 5.19 -15.50 25.93
C LEU A 184 3.98 -16.43 26.12
N GLN A 185 2.84 -15.92 26.54
CA GLN A 185 1.63 -16.69 26.84
C GLN A 185 0.45 -16.34 25.94
N ASP A 186 0.56 -15.31 25.10
CA ASP A 186 -0.55 -14.83 24.29
C ASP A 186 -0.47 -15.41 22.88
N GLU A 187 -1.31 -16.41 22.60
CA GLU A 187 -1.69 -16.73 21.22
C GLU A 187 -2.33 -15.46 20.62
N THR A 188 -1.66 -14.88 19.63
CA THR A 188 -2.04 -13.59 19.06
C THR A 188 -1.99 -13.68 17.56
N GLU A 189 -3.03 -13.17 16.91
CA GLU A 189 -3.11 -13.06 15.45
C GLU A 189 -2.57 -11.71 14.98
N LEU A 190 -1.88 -11.71 13.85
CA LEU A 190 -1.52 -10.47 13.15
C LEU A 190 -2.76 -9.96 12.42
N GLN A 191 -3.22 -8.76 12.78
CA GLN A 191 -4.46 -8.19 12.24
C GLN A 191 -4.20 -6.78 11.70
N GLY A 192 -3.60 -6.73 10.50
CA GLY A 192 -3.48 -5.50 9.73
C GLY A 192 -4.62 -5.36 8.72
N GLU A 193 -5.07 -4.13 8.47
CA GLU A 193 -6.13 -3.85 7.50
C GLU A 193 -5.86 -2.52 6.81
N ALA A 194 -5.94 -2.51 5.48
CA ALA A 194 -5.80 -1.29 4.69
C ALA A 194 -6.76 -1.30 3.50
N THR A 195 -7.32 -0.13 3.21
CA THR A 195 -8.22 0.10 2.07
C THR A 195 -7.45 0.72 0.93
N ILE A 196 -7.58 0.18 -0.29
CA ILE A 196 -7.15 0.85 -1.53
C ILE A 196 -8.33 1.62 -2.10
N SER A 197 -8.15 2.93 -2.26
CA SER A 197 -9.15 3.84 -2.82
C SER A 197 -8.75 4.28 -4.21
N LEU A 198 -9.70 4.21 -5.16
CA LEU A 198 -9.56 4.76 -6.50
C LEU A 198 -10.10 6.19 -6.54
N ILE A 199 -9.38 7.08 -7.22
CA ILE A 199 -9.72 8.49 -7.40
C ILE A 199 -9.80 8.74 -8.91
N TYR A 200 -10.93 9.26 -9.38
CA TYR A 200 -11.05 9.75 -10.76
C TYR A 200 -10.50 11.17 -10.84
N LEU A 201 -9.61 11.41 -11.81
CA LEU A 201 -8.95 12.71 -12.02
C LEU A 201 -9.66 13.55 -13.09
#